data_AF-A0A7K0XBR2-F1
#
_entry.id   AF-A0A7K0XBR2-F1
#
_cell.length_a   1.000
_cell.length_b   1.000
_cell.length_c   1.000
_cell.angle_alpha   90.00
_cell.angle_beta   90.00
_cell.angle_gamma   90.00
#
_symmetry.space_group_name_H-M   'P 1'
#
loop_
_entity.id
_entity.type
_entity.pdbx_description
1 polymer ?
#
loop_
_entity_poly.entity_id
_entity_poly.type
_entity_poly.pdbx_seq_one_letter_code
_entity_poly.pdbx_strand_id
1 'polypeptide(L)'
;TEAKAKRLRPLAEKLITFAKKGDLAARRQVMATIANKGVVHTLFTEIGPRFVARNGGYTRITKIGPRKGDNAPMAVIEVLTEKDN
;
A
#
# COMPACT_ATOMS: atom_id res chain seq x y z
N THR A 1 -13.31 -4.83 5.65
CA THR A 1 -14.44 -3.90 5.45
C THR A 1 -13.96 -2.68 4.69
N GLU A 2 -14.84 -2.04 3.93
CA GLU A 2 -14.56 -0.84 3.13
C GLU A 2 -13.94 0.28 3.97
N ALA A 3 -14.45 0.49 5.19
CA ALA A 3 -13.92 1.49 6.11
C ALA A 3 -12.44 1.26 6.47
N LYS A 4 -12.02 0.00 6.66
CA LYS A 4 -10.61 -0.35 6.94
C LYS A 4 -9.73 -0.10 5.72
N ALA A 5 -10.20 -0.44 4.52
CA ALA A 5 -9.47 -0.16 3.28
C ALA A 5 -9.24 1.35 3.08
N LYS A 6 -10.29 2.16 3.29
CA LYS A 6 -10.20 3.64 3.21
C LYS A 6 -9.19 4.21 4.21
N ARG A 7 -9.16 3.69 5.44
CA ARG A 7 -8.17 4.10 6.45
C ARG A 7 -6.74 3.67 6.12
N LEU A 8 -6.56 2.51 5.49
CA LEU A 8 -5.23 2.01 5.14
C LEU A 8 -4.58 2.82 4.03
N ARG A 9 -5.36 3.30 3.06
CA ARG A 9 -4.86 4.03 1.87
C ARG A 9 -3.83 5.11 2.19
N PRO A 10 -4.09 6.15 3.02
CA PRO A 10 -3.11 7.20 3.28
C PRO A 10 -1.80 6.69 3.88
N LEU A 11 -1.86 5.66 4.72
CA LEU A 11 -0.68 5.03 5.29
C LEU A 11 0.14 4.31 4.21
N ALA A 12 -0.51 3.47 3.40
CA ALA A 12 0.14 2.74 2.32
C ALA A 12 0.79 3.69 1.29
N GLU A 13 0.09 4.75 0.90
CA GLU A 13 0.62 5.77 -0.03
C GLU A 13 1.89 6.43 0.51
N LYS A 14 1.89 6.79 1.80
CA LYS A 14 3.06 7.41 2.46
C LYS A 14 4.25 6.43 2.53
N LEU A 15 4.01 5.17 2.85
CA LEU A 15 5.07 4.16 2.91
C LEU A 15 5.70 3.89 1.53
N ILE A 16 4.88 3.80 0.47
CA ILE A 16 5.39 3.67 -0.91
C ILE A 16 6.17 4.91 -1.33
N THR A 17 5.75 6.11 -0.90
CA THR A 17 6.49 7.35 -1.15
C THR A 17 7.88 7.34 -0.51
N PHE A 18 8.01 6.83 0.73
CA PHE A 18 9.33 6.64 1.35
C PHE A 18 10.17 5.59 0.63
N ALA A 19 9.55 4.50 0.20
CA ALA A 19 10.21 3.45 -0.54
C ALA A 19 10.81 3.97 -1.86
N LYS A 20 10.08 4.84 -2.57
CA LYS A 20 10.53 5.52 -3.78
C LYS A 20 11.76 6.42 -3.54
N LYS A 21 11.87 7.04 -2.36
CA LYS A 21 13.04 7.85 -1.98
C LYS A 21 14.29 7.00 -1.75
N GLY A 22 14.14 5.81 -1.16
CA GLY A 22 15.20 4.79 -1.08
C GLY A 22 16.33 5.03 -0.06
N ASP A 23 16.38 6.17 0.62
CA ASP A 23 17.46 6.51 1.56
C ASP A 23 17.36 5.80 2.93
N LEU A 24 18.45 5.85 3.71
CA LEU A 24 18.52 5.21 5.04
C LEU A 24 17.49 5.79 6.02
N ALA A 25 17.24 7.11 5.93
CA ALA A 25 16.27 7.79 6.78
C ALA A 25 14.84 7.30 6.51
N ALA A 26 14.46 7.17 5.24
CA ALA A 26 13.19 6.61 4.80
C ALA A 26 13.02 5.16 5.26
N ARG A 27 14.07 4.33 5.12
CA ARG A 27 14.04 2.95 5.63
C ARG A 27 13.79 2.89 7.14
N ARG A 28 14.44 3.74 7.93
CA ARG A 28 14.22 3.83 9.38
C ARG A 28 12.80 4.27 9.72
N GLN A 29 12.25 5.24 9.01
CA GLN A 29 10.87 5.69 9.20
C GLN A 29 9.85 4.58 8.88
N VAL A 30 10.07 3.82 7.81
CA VAL A 30 9.22 2.67 7.49
C VAL A 30 9.33 1.58 8.56
N MET A 31 10.53 1.28 9.04
CA MET A 31 10.75 0.27 10.10
C MET A 31 10.08 0.63 11.44
N ALA A 32 9.88 1.93 11.73
CA ALA A 32 9.11 2.36 12.89
C ALA A 32 7.61 2.02 12.78
N THR A 33 7.11 1.76 11.56
CA THR A 33 5.71 1.42 11.28
C THR A 33 5.53 -0.08 10.99
N ILE A 34 6.45 -0.67 10.22
CA ILE A 34 6.42 -2.08 9.83
C ILE A 34 7.58 -2.82 10.51
N ALA A 35 7.25 -3.68 11.46
CA ALA A 35 8.23 -4.47 12.20
C ALA A 35 8.87 -5.59 11.35
N ASN A 36 8.16 -6.11 10.34
CA ASN A 36 8.65 -7.22 9.52
C ASN A 36 9.68 -6.74 8.48
N LYS A 37 10.94 -7.12 8.69
CA LYS A 37 12.07 -6.77 7.81
C LYS A 37 11.94 -7.30 6.38
N GLY A 38 11.31 -8.45 6.18
CA GLY A 38 11.06 -9.00 4.84
C GLY A 38 10.10 -8.13 4.03
N VAL A 39 9.03 -7.65 4.68
CA VAL A 39 8.08 -6.71 4.05
C VAL A 39 8.78 -5.38 3.71
N VAL A 40 9.61 -4.86 4.63
CA VAL A 40 10.41 -3.65 4.36
C VAL A 40 11.37 -3.88 3.19
N HIS A 41 12.00 -5.04 3.10
CA HIS A 41 12.87 -5.37 1.97
C HIS A 41 12.10 -5.31 0.65
N THR A 42 11.04 -6.11 0.49
CA THR A 42 10.19 -6.13 -0.72
C THR A 42 9.65 -4.75 -1.08
N LEU A 43 9.26 -3.94 -0.07
CA LEU A 43 8.77 -2.59 -0.30
C LEU A 43 9.83 -1.71 -0.98
N PHE A 44 11.10 -1.79 -0.57
CA PHE A 44 12.18 -0.95 -1.10
C PHE A 44 12.85 -1.54 -2.35
N THR A 45 12.84 -2.86 -2.54
CA THR A 45 13.53 -3.51 -3.67
C THR A 45 12.61 -3.79 -4.86
N GLU A 46 11.33 -4.03 -4.61
CA GLU A 46 10.37 -4.38 -5.67
C GLU A 46 9.33 -3.30 -5.89
N ILE A 47 8.67 -2.83 -4.83
CA ILE A 47 7.50 -1.94 -4.95
C ILE A 47 7.92 -0.48 -5.22
N GLY A 48 8.86 0.05 -4.44
CA GLY A 48 9.34 1.44 -4.56
C GLY A 48 9.84 1.78 -5.98
N PRO A 49 10.75 0.98 -6.57
CA PRO A 49 11.25 1.20 -7.93
C PRO A 49 10.17 1.22 -9.01
N ARG A 50 9.11 0.39 -8.88
CA ARG A 50 8.00 0.35 -9.86
C ARG A 50 7.20 1.66 -9.93
N PHE A 51 7.19 2.45 -8.86
CA PHE A 51 6.42 3.69 -8.81
C PHE A 51 7.26 4.96 -8.99
N VAL A 52 8.52 4.84 -9.43
CA VAL A 52 9.41 5.99 -9.63
C VAL A 52 8.81 7.02 -10.62
N ALA A 53 8.18 6.56 -11.70
CA ALA A 53 7.55 7.45 -12.68
C ALA A 53 6.19 8.02 -12.25
N ARG A 54 5.59 7.49 -11.16
CA ARG A 54 4.23 7.85 -10.73
C ARG A 54 4.25 8.76 -9.52
N ASN A 55 3.43 9.81 -9.53
CA ASN A 55 3.29 10.77 -8.44
C ASN A 55 1.96 10.56 -7.70
N GLY A 56 1.93 9.54 -6.83
CA GLY A 56 0.78 9.22 -5.99
C GLY A 56 -0.26 8.31 -6.64
N GLY A 57 -1.22 7.87 -5.82
CA GLY A 57 -2.27 6.95 -6.24
C GLY A 57 -1.69 5.59 -6.59
N TYR A 58 -0.90 5.02 -5.68
CA TYR A 58 -0.23 3.72 -5.83
C TYR A 58 -1.14 2.55 -5.49
N THR A 59 -2.27 2.82 -4.82
CA THR A 59 -3.24 1.81 -4.40
C THR A 59 -4.61 2.02 -5.04
N ARG A 60 -5.33 0.92 -5.27
CA ARG A 60 -6.71 0.89 -5.75
C ARG A 60 -7.60 0.22 -4.70
N ILE A 61 -8.80 0.75 -4.50
CA ILE A 61 -9.83 0.12 -3.66
C ILE A 61 -10.99 -0.28 -4.56
N THR A 62 -11.26 -1.57 -4.65
CA THR A 62 -12.38 -2.14 -5.40
C THR A 62 -13.44 -2.61 -4.42
N LYS A 63 -14.66 -2.07 -4.54
CA LYS A 63 -15.80 -2.50 -3.72
C LYS A 63 -16.22 -3.90 -4.16
N ILE A 64 -16.53 -4.75 -3.18
CA ILE A 64 -17.07 -6.08 -3.42
C ILE A 64 -18.38 -6.24 -2.66
N GLY A 65 -19.13 -7.29 -2.97
CA GLY A 65 -20.39 -7.61 -2.31
C GLY A 65 -20.25 -7.65 -0.78
N PRO A 66 -21.33 -7.36 -0.03
CA PRO A 66 -21.29 -7.34 1.42
C PRO A 66 -20.97 -8.72 1.99
N ARG A 67 -20.36 -8.75 3.17
CA ARG A 67 -20.02 -10.00 3.85
C ARG A 67 -21.29 -10.73 4.31
N LYS A 68 -21.36 -12.03 4.03
CA LYS A 68 -22.45 -12.90 4.51
C LYS A 68 -22.41 -12.99 6.04
N GLY A 69 -23.55 -12.75 6.69
CA GLY A 69 -23.72 -12.83 8.14
C GLY A 69 -24.02 -11.47 8.77
N ASP A 70 -23.13 -10.49 8.60
CA ASP A 70 -23.26 -9.16 9.21
C ASP A 70 -23.53 -8.03 8.19
N ASN A 71 -23.67 -8.38 6.90
CA ASN A 71 -23.89 -7.45 5.79
C ASN A 71 -22.85 -6.30 5.74
N ALA A 72 -21.66 -6.51 6.29
CA ALA A 72 -20.65 -5.45 6.35
C ALA A 72 -20.16 -5.11 4.93
N PRO A 73 -20.04 -3.82 4.56
CA PRO A 73 -19.50 -3.44 3.26
C PRO A 73 -18.04 -3.85 3.16
N MET A 74 -17.70 -4.58 2.10
CA MET A 74 -16.37 -5.13 1.87
C MET A 74 -15.72 -4.45 0.67
N ALA A 75 -14.39 -4.37 0.72
CA ALA A 75 -13.58 -3.87 -0.37
C ALA A 75 -12.23 -4.58 -0.35
N VAL A 76 -11.66 -4.76 -1.53
CA VAL A 76 -10.29 -5.23 -1.73
C VAL A 76 -9.43 -3.99 -1.97
N ILE A 77 -8.25 -3.95 -1.34
CA ILE A 77 -7.26 -2.89 -1.55
C ILE A 77 -6.00 -3.54 -2.12
N GLU A 78 -5.52 -2.99 -3.22
CA GLU A 78 -4.43 -3.56 -4.03
C GLU A 78 -3.40 -2.49 -4.36
N VAL A 79 -2.15 -2.90 -4.52
CA VAL A 79 -1.10 -2.07 -5.10
C VAL A 79 -1.21 -2.20 -6.62
N LEU A 80 -1.19 -1.06 -7.34
CA LEU A 80 -1.30 -1.08 -8.80
C LEU A 80 -0.15 -1.86 -9.44
N THR A 81 -0.45 -2.57 -10.51
CA THR A 81 0.55 -3.25 -11.35
C THR A 81 0.48 -2.74 -12.79
N GLU A 82 1.54 -2.93 -13.57
CA GLU A 82 1.61 -2.49 -14.98
C GLU A 82 0.50 -3.08 -15.86
N LYS A 83 -0.15 -4.17 -15.43
CA LYS A 83 -1.26 -4.83 -16.14
C LYS A 83 -2.60 -4.11 -16.03
N ASP A 84 -2.69 -3.02 -15.28
CA ASP A 84 -3.94 -2.33 -14.97
C ASP A 84 -4.26 -1.12 -15.89
N ASN A 85 -3.55 -1.00 -17.01
CA ASN A 85 -3.76 0.00 -18.08
C ASN A 85 -4.12 -0.68 -19.41
#